data_AF-A0A9X1SW48-F1
#
_entry.id   AF-A0A9X1SW48-F1
#
_cell.length_a   1.000
_cell.length_b   1.000
_cell.length_c   1.000
_cell.angle_alpha   90.00
_cell.angle_beta   90.00
_cell.angle_gamma   90.00
#
_symmetry.space_group_name_H-M   'P 1'
#
loop_
_entity.id
_entity.type
_entity.pdbx_description
1 polymer ?
#
loop_
_entity_poly.entity_id
_entity_poly.type
_entity_poly.pdbx_seq_one_letter_code
_entity_poly.pdbx_strand_id
1 'polypeptide(L)'
;MSGDRDEQSKRALTFREILEDPKLQGDSRMEAMGEAVLAHALTLLLQRGDKEKALRFLEVQSFAIEYDHEYEEYELWLEVLPEQQSAIPREWVKALHNTCAEVSKRLRYRDFNVGLREILPEVGPDWRARLLGELEPPKRPTNQGRKLRQGPPRWSTDYLFFTNEGEQKVYLALKRLQEALPKQETIAVFPLAGGRVLGRTWEPDFLVTYKGRAGVLEVDGPHHNARRALDTSREHLLHEAGVAFVDRVVAEAVHDPIELDSVLSRFLRRLEKS
;
A
#
# COMPACT_ATOMS: atom_id res chain seq x y z
N MET A 1 -15.84 44.26 -9.04
CA MET A 1 -14.65 44.75 -8.31
C MET A 1 -14.80 44.28 -6.87
N SER A 2 -13.93 43.49 -6.26
CA SER A 2 -12.67 42.89 -6.70
C SER A 2 -12.56 41.59 -5.90
N GLY A 3 -12.47 40.47 -6.61
CA GLY A 3 -11.77 39.31 -6.06
C GLY A 3 -10.28 39.65 -6.10
N ASP A 4 -9.59 39.44 -4.98
CA ASP A 4 -8.17 39.10 -4.90
C ASP A 4 -7.70 39.26 -3.45
N ARG A 5 -7.45 38.12 -2.81
CA ARG A 5 -6.18 37.85 -2.13
C ARG A 5 -6.14 36.40 -1.63
N ASP A 6 -5.50 35.58 -2.47
CA ASP A 6 -4.51 34.54 -2.14
C ASP A 6 -4.92 33.50 -1.09
N GLU A 7 -5.26 32.25 -1.42
CA GLU A 7 -4.47 31.32 -2.24
C GLU A 7 -2.94 31.46 -2.05
N GLN A 8 -2.51 31.62 -0.79
CA GLN A 8 -1.15 31.24 -0.41
C GLN A 8 -1.02 29.73 -0.56
N SER A 9 -0.58 29.31 -1.74
CA SER A 9 0.13 28.05 -1.96
C SER A 9 1.10 27.86 -0.81
N LYS A 10 0.83 26.88 0.08
CA LYS A 10 1.71 26.51 1.19
C LYS A 10 3.07 26.16 0.60
N ARG A 11 3.99 27.13 0.60
CA ARG A 11 5.37 26.93 0.17
C ARG A 11 5.93 25.79 1.02
N ALA A 12 6.43 24.74 0.37
CA ALA A 12 7.14 23.68 1.05
C ALA A 12 8.35 24.31 1.76
N LEU A 13 8.43 24.10 3.08
CA LEU A 13 9.55 24.57 3.88
C LEU A 13 10.83 23.84 3.42
N THR A 14 11.93 24.58 3.33
CA THR A 14 13.25 24.00 3.12
C THR A 14 13.73 23.32 4.39
N PHE A 15 14.64 22.34 4.27
CA PHE A 15 15.26 21.71 5.45
C PHE A 15 15.94 22.71 6.38
N ARG A 16 16.48 23.82 5.84
CA ARG A 16 17.02 24.90 6.65
C ARG A 16 15.94 25.57 7.51
N GLU A 17 14.81 25.91 6.92
CA GLU A 17 13.68 26.52 7.64
C GLU A 17 13.10 25.55 8.69
N ILE A 18 13.07 24.25 8.40
CA ILE A 18 12.63 23.20 9.35
C ILE A 18 13.61 23.08 10.53
N LEU A 19 14.92 23.05 10.25
CA LEU A 19 15.95 22.93 11.28
C LEU A 19 16.17 24.23 12.08
N GLU A 20 15.71 25.37 11.59
CA GLU A 20 15.71 26.63 12.34
C GLU A 20 14.47 26.77 13.25
N ASP A 21 13.48 25.85 13.17
CA ASP A 21 12.30 25.87 14.05
C ASP A 21 12.69 25.56 15.53
N PRO A 22 12.47 26.50 16.47
CA PRO A 22 12.78 26.29 17.89
C PRO A 22 11.91 25.23 18.58
N LYS A 23 10.80 24.81 17.94
CA LYS A 23 9.96 23.72 18.43
C LYS A 23 10.53 22.34 18.13
N LEU A 24 11.48 22.25 17.20
CA LEU A 24 12.12 21.00 16.83
C LEU A 24 13.29 20.71 17.78
N GLN A 25 13.09 19.76 18.68
CA GLN A 25 14.04 19.42 19.75
C GLN A 25 14.38 17.93 19.75
N GLY A 26 15.52 17.59 20.37
CA GLY A 26 15.95 16.20 20.61
C GLY A 26 16.00 15.36 19.33
N ASP A 27 15.42 14.17 19.40
CA ASP A 27 15.46 13.15 18.35
C ASP A 27 14.82 13.61 17.04
N SER A 28 13.70 14.35 17.10
CA SER A 28 13.04 14.88 15.90
C SER A 28 13.91 15.87 15.13
N ARG A 29 14.79 16.60 15.82
CA ARG A 29 15.78 17.48 15.17
C ARG A 29 16.89 16.68 14.50
N MET A 30 17.30 15.58 15.12
CA MET A 30 18.31 14.67 14.56
C MET A 30 17.77 13.98 13.32
N GLU A 31 16.56 13.44 13.35
CA GLU A 31 15.89 12.81 12.20
C GLU A 31 15.77 13.78 11.02
N ALA A 32 15.27 15.00 11.26
CA ALA A 32 15.16 16.01 10.22
C ALA A 32 16.53 16.38 9.61
N MET A 33 17.60 16.33 10.41
CA MET A 33 18.96 16.60 9.95
C MET A 33 19.54 15.43 9.14
N GLY A 34 19.29 14.18 9.55
CA GLY A 34 19.66 13.01 8.75
C GLY A 34 18.94 12.97 7.40
N GLU A 35 17.64 13.25 7.39
CA GLU A 35 16.84 13.39 6.18
C GLU A 35 17.38 14.50 5.28
N ALA A 36 17.72 15.66 5.85
CA ALA A 36 18.32 16.76 5.10
C ALA A 36 19.66 16.35 4.46
N VAL A 37 20.54 15.68 5.20
CA VAL A 37 21.84 15.20 4.70
C VAL A 37 21.64 14.21 3.56
N LEU A 38 20.77 13.21 3.73
CA LEU A 38 20.45 12.22 2.71
C LEU A 38 19.90 12.87 1.45
N ALA A 39 18.90 13.75 1.58
CA ALA A 39 18.27 14.41 0.43
C ALA A 39 19.29 15.21 -0.41
N HIS A 40 20.17 15.97 0.25
CA HIS A 40 21.23 16.71 -0.42
C HIS A 40 22.28 15.78 -1.04
N ALA A 41 22.67 14.71 -0.35
CA ALA A 41 23.65 13.75 -0.84
C ALA A 41 23.16 13.00 -2.08
N LEU A 42 21.92 12.53 -2.08
CA LEU A 42 21.30 11.86 -3.24
C LEU A 42 21.11 12.81 -4.42
N THR A 43 20.70 14.05 -4.16
CA THR A 43 20.62 15.09 -5.20
C THR A 43 22.00 15.36 -5.82
N LEU A 44 23.04 15.42 -5.00
CA LEU A 44 24.41 15.64 -5.45
C LEU A 44 24.96 14.46 -6.25
N LEU A 45 24.68 13.21 -5.85
CA LEU A 45 25.01 12.02 -6.64
C LEU A 45 24.32 12.05 -8.01
N LEU A 46 23.04 12.40 -8.05
CA LEU A 46 22.31 12.52 -9.32
C LEU A 46 22.94 13.58 -10.24
N GLN A 47 23.31 14.75 -9.69
CA GLN A 47 23.98 15.82 -10.44
C GLN A 47 25.38 15.42 -10.94
N ARG A 48 26.07 14.51 -10.22
CA ARG A 48 27.36 13.94 -10.62
C ARG A 48 27.25 12.86 -11.70
N GLY A 49 26.04 12.51 -12.12
CA GLY A 49 25.78 11.47 -13.12
C GLY A 49 25.64 10.06 -12.53
N ASP A 50 25.70 9.91 -11.20
CA ASP A 50 25.53 8.63 -10.49
C ASP A 50 24.04 8.29 -10.32
N LYS A 51 23.28 8.32 -11.42
CA LYS A 51 21.82 8.12 -11.43
C LYS A 51 21.41 6.75 -10.86
N GLU A 52 22.18 5.71 -11.17
CA GLU A 52 21.89 4.34 -10.70
C GLU A 52 21.99 4.23 -9.17
N LYS A 53 23.04 4.80 -8.58
CA LYS A 53 23.23 4.83 -7.12
C LYS A 53 22.10 5.61 -6.46
N ALA A 54 21.79 6.80 -6.97
CA ALA A 54 20.72 7.63 -6.44
C ALA A 54 19.36 6.93 -6.49
N LEU A 55 19.02 6.25 -7.59
CA LEU A 55 17.79 5.48 -7.71
C LEU A 55 17.75 4.33 -6.70
N ARG A 56 18.84 3.58 -6.51
CA ARG A 56 18.86 2.49 -5.53
C ARG A 56 18.71 2.98 -4.09
N PHE A 57 19.31 4.10 -3.73
CA PHE A 57 19.14 4.65 -2.39
C PHE A 57 17.76 5.28 -2.16
N LEU A 58 17.04 5.67 -3.21
CA LEU A 58 15.63 6.08 -3.09
C LEU A 58 14.68 4.89 -2.85
N GLU A 59 15.11 3.65 -3.12
CA GLU A 59 14.33 2.43 -2.84
C GLU A 59 14.51 1.91 -1.41
N VAL A 60 15.35 2.57 -0.60
CA VAL A 60 15.51 2.29 0.84
C VAL A 60 14.17 2.55 1.54
N GLN A 61 13.77 1.67 2.46
CA GLN A 61 12.43 1.72 3.06
C GLN A 61 12.33 2.79 4.16
N SER A 62 13.38 2.88 4.98
CA SER A 62 13.48 3.79 6.12
C SER A 62 14.94 4.06 6.43
N PHE A 63 15.19 5.07 7.26
CA PHE A 63 16.48 5.27 7.91
C PHE A 63 16.28 5.45 9.40
N ALA A 64 17.31 5.11 10.17
CA ALA A 64 17.37 5.33 11.61
C ALA A 64 18.66 6.07 11.96
N ILE A 65 18.60 6.88 13.01
CA ILE A 65 19.78 7.53 13.58
C ILE A 65 20.02 6.98 14.97
N GLU A 66 21.19 6.41 15.18
CA GLU A 66 21.59 5.82 16.46
C GLU A 66 22.90 6.46 16.92
N TYR A 67 23.06 6.58 18.23
CA TYR A 67 24.32 7.05 18.80
C TYR A 67 25.14 5.84 19.23
N ASP A 68 26.29 5.66 18.60
CA ASP A 68 27.26 4.67 19.00
C ASP A 68 28.05 5.18 20.21
N HIS A 69 27.80 4.57 21.37
CA HIS A 69 28.48 4.92 22.61
C HIS A 69 29.94 4.44 22.67
N GLU A 70 30.33 3.44 21.86
CA GLU A 70 31.69 2.90 21.82
C GLU A 70 32.62 3.82 21.03
N TYR A 71 32.14 4.33 19.89
CA TYR A 71 32.91 5.22 19.01
C TYR A 71 32.58 6.71 19.18
N GLU A 72 31.57 7.05 19.99
CA GLU A 72 31.08 8.42 20.21
C GLU A 72 30.60 9.13 18.93
N GLU A 73 30.05 8.35 18.00
CA GLU A 73 29.61 8.79 16.67
C GLU A 73 28.11 8.59 16.47
N TYR A 74 27.50 9.36 15.56
CA TYR A 74 26.12 9.12 15.15
C TYR A 74 26.12 8.28 13.89
N GLU A 75 25.41 7.16 13.93
CA GLU A 75 25.22 6.29 12.78
C GLU A 75 23.89 6.62 12.11
N LEU A 76 23.93 6.75 10.79
CA LEU A 76 22.76 6.81 9.94
C LEU A 76 22.62 5.46 9.24
N TRP A 77 21.68 4.66 9.71
CA TRP A 77 21.39 3.34 9.18
C TRP A 77 20.34 3.44 8.10
N LEU A 78 20.68 3.04 6.87
CA LEU A 78 19.71 2.82 5.81
C LEU A 78 19.14 1.41 5.95
N GLU A 79 17.83 1.31 6.11
CA GLU A 79 17.15 0.05 6.35
C GLU A 79 16.52 -0.47 5.06
N VAL A 80 16.93 -1.67 4.67
CA VAL A 80 16.56 -2.30 3.40
C VAL A 80 15.95 -3.68 3.60
N LEU A 81 15.21 -4.14 2.59
CA LEU A 81 14.79 -5.53 2.54
C LEU A 81 16.00 -6.45 2.28
N PRO A 82 15.97 -7.72 2.74
CA PRO A 82 17.07 -8.66 2.53
C PRO A 82 17.50 -8.79 1.05
N GLU A 83 16.55 -8.76 0.13
CA GLU A 83 16.82 -8.86 -1.32
C GLU A 83 17.57 -7.63 -1.86
N GLN A 84 17.37 -6.47 -1.25
CA GLN A 84 18.00 -5.21 -1.63
C GLN A 84 19.43 -5.10 -1.09
N GLN A 85 19.73 -5.70 0.07
CA GLN A 85 21.06 -5.64 0.67
C GLN A 85 22.13 -6.23 -0.27
N SER A 86 21.83 -7.34 -0.93
CA SER A 86 22.74 -7.97 -1.90
C SER A 86 22.91 -7.15 -3.18
N ALA A 87 21.94 -6.28 -3.50
CA ALA A 87 21.94 -5.47 -4.72
C ALA A 87 22.70 -4.14 -4.57
N ILE A 88 23.08 -3.75 -3.34
CA ILE A 88 23.81 -2.52 -3.05
C ILE A 88 25.26 -2.88 -2.66
N PRO A 89 26.24 -2.70 -3.57
CA PRO A 89 27.63 -2.95 -3.24
C PRO A 89 28.13 -2.05 -2.10
N ARG A 90 29.03 -2.58 -1.27
CA ARG A 90 29.67 -1.80 -0.17
C ARG A 90 30.34 -0.51 -0.65
N GLU A 91 30.90 -0.53 -1.86
CA GLU A 91 31.50 0.66 -2.49
C GLU A 91 30.48 1.79 -2.72
N TRP A 92 29.21 1.44 -2.95
CA TRP A 92 28.16 2.44 -3.14
C TRP A 92 27.77 3.08 -1.81
N VAL A 93 27.70 2.29 -0.74
CA VAL A 93 27.48 2.79 0.62
C VAL A 93 28.62 3.72 1.02
N LYS A 94 29.87 3.35 0.73
CA LYS A 94 31.05 4.20 0.96
C LYS A 94 31.00 5.51 0.15
N ALA A 95 30.55 5.45 -1.11
CA ALA A 95 30.37 6.65 -1.93
C ALA A 95 29.29 7.57 -1.37
N LEU A 96 28.19 7.00 -0.86
CA LEU A 96 27.14 7.76 -0.19
C LEU A 96 27.65 8.38 1.11
N HIS A 97 28.33 7.61 1.97
CA HIS A 97 28.97 8.11 3.19
C HIS A 97 29.84 9.33 2.91
N ASN A 98 30.74 9.25 1.92
CA ASN A 98 31.62 10.36 1.57
C ASN A 98 30.84 11.59 1.08
N THR A 99 29.74 11.37 0.37
CA THR A 99 28.87 12.46 -0.11
C THR A 99 28.09 13.08 1.04
N CYS A 100 27.60 12.29 2.00
CA CYS A 100 26.96 12.77 3.22
C CYS A 100 27.94 13.60 4.07
N ALA A 101 29.17 13.11 4.29
CA ALA A 101 30.21 13.85 5.01
C ALA A 101 30.55 15.19 4.33
N GLU A 102 30.60 15.21 2.99
CA GLU A 102 30.79 16.44 2.22
C GLU A 102 29.64 17.44 2.43
N VAL A 103 28.40 16.96 2.39
CA VAL A 103 27.19 17.76 2.64
C VAL A 103 27.18 18.30 4.06
N SER A 104 27.40 17.43 5.07
CA SER A 104 27.43 17.80 6.48
C SER A 104 28.46 18.88 6.74
N LYS A 105 29.67 18.75 6.19
CA LYS A 105 30.72 19.76 6.31
C LYS A 105 30.33 21.11 5.69
N ARG A 106 29.71 21.11 4.51
CA ARG A 106 29.32 22.34 3.80
C ARG A 106 28.15 23.06 4.46
N LEU A 107 27.17 22.31 4.94
CA LEU A 107 25.97 22.84 5.58
C LEU A 107 26.10 23.01 7.09
N ARG A 108 27.26 22.63 7.67
CA ARG A 108 27.55 22.62 9.11
C ARG A 108 26.54 21.78 9.90
N TYR A 109 26.13 20.64 9.32
CA TYR A 109 25.37 19.62 10.02
C TYR A 109 26.30 18.68 10.77
N ARG A 110 25.71 17.81 11.60
CA ARG A 110 26.45 16.76 12.30
C ARG A 110 27.00 15.76 11.28
N ASP A 111 28.16 15.19 11.58
CA ASP A 111 28.68 14.07 10.79
C ASP A 111 27.94 12.79 11.17
N PHE A 112 27.67 11.97 10.15
CA PHE A 112 26.97 10.70 10.29
C PHE A 112 27.79 9.59 9.64
N ASN A 113 28.04 8.52 10.37
CA ASN A 113 28.56 7.29 9.81
C ASN A 113 27.42 6.55 9.10
N VAL A 114 27.50 6.39 7.77
CA VAL A 114 26.38 5.87 6.97
C VAL A 114 26.55 4.38 6.78
N GLY A 115 25.59 3.62 7.28
CA GLY A 115 25.54 2.17 7.20
C GLY A 115 24.33 1.66 6.42
N LEU A 116 24.38 0.37 6.07
CA LEU A 116 23.27 -0.36 5.46
C LEU A 116 22.95 -1.58 6.32
N ARG A 117 21.68 -1.72 6.75
CA ARG A 117 21.21 -2.87 7.52
C ARG A 117 19.87 -3.40 7.03
N GLU A 118 19.60 -4.65 7.33
CA GLU A 118 18.29 -5.24 7.04
C GLU A 118 17.26 -4.72 8.05
N ILE A 119 16.04 -4.47 7.56
CA ILE A 119 14.89 -4.27 8.44
C ILE A 119 14.63 -5.59 9.16
N LEU A 120 14.62 -5.56 10.48
CA LEU A 120 14.24 -6.72 11.26
C LEU A 120 12.72 -6.93 11.13
N PRO A 121 12.26 -8.17 10.85
CA PRO A 121 10.85 -8.46 10.85
C PRO A 121 10.29 -8.31 12.27
N GLU A 122 9.05 -7.86 12.39
CA GLU A 122 8.34 -7.90 13.66
C GLU A 122 8.04 -9.35 14.04
N VAL A 123 8.53 -9.78 15.21
CA VAL A 123 8.42 -11.15 15.69
C VAL A 123 7.43 -11.22 16.85
N GLY A 124 6.26 -11.84 16.62
CA GLY A 124 5.24 -12.08 17.64
C GLY A 124 5.55 -13.26 18.57
N PRO A 125 4.80 -13.44 19.68
CA PRO A 125 4.99 -14.56 20.61
C PRO A 125 4.84 -15.95 19.97
N ASP A 126 4.12 -16.03 18.84
CA ASP A 126 3.85 -17.24 18.06
C ASP A 126 4.88 -17.52 16.95
N TRP A 127 6.02 -16.84 16.95
CA TRP A 127 6.99 -16.87 15.85
C TRP A 127 7.46 -18.26 15.44
N ARG A 128 7.60 -19.19 16.40
CA ARG A 128 8.02 -20.57 16.11
C ARG A 128 7.01 -21.29 15.22
N ALA A 129 5.72 -21.13 15.51
CA ALA A 129 4.65 -21.77 14.74
C ALA A 129 4.53 -21.16 13.34
N ARG A 130 4.70 -19.83 13.22
CA ARG A 130 4.70 -19.13 11.93
C ARG A 130 5.88 -19.54 11.05
N LEU A 131 7.08 -19.54 11.62
CA LEU A 131 8.30 -19.92 10.90
C LEU A 131 8.25 -21.38 10.46
N LEU A 132 7.75 -22.29 11.31
CA LEU A 132 7.51 -23.69 10.93
C LEU A 132 6.51 -23.80 9.77
N GLY A 133 5.42 -23.02 9.79
CA GLY A 133 4.44 -22.99 8.71
C GLY A 133 4.99 -22.46 7.37
N GLU A 134 6.03 -21.62 7.39
CA GLU A 134 6.71 -21.10 6.20
C GLU A 134 7.81 -22.04 5.67
N LEU A 135 8.45 -22.81 6.56
CA LEU A 135 9.48 -23.80 6.22
C LEU A 135 8.90 -25.14 5.72
N GLU A 136 7.64 -25.44 6.08
CA GLU A 136 6.93 -26.59 5.52
C GLU A 136 6.66 -26.40 4.01
N PRO A 137 6.81 -27.45 3.17
CA PRO A 137 6.58 -27.34 1.75
C PRO A 137 5.17 -26.79 1.47
N PRO A 138 5.02 -25.87 0.51
CA PRO A 138 3.79 -25.11 0.33
C PRO A 138 2.62 -26.08 0.12
N LYS A 139 1.66 -26.04 1.04
CA LYS A 139 0.35 -26.69 0.85
C LYS A 139 -0.40 -25.96 -0.26
N ARG A 140 -0.10 -26.30 -1.52
CA ARG A 140 -0.67 -25.78 -2.78
C ARG A 140 -0.55 -24.25 -2.94
N PRO A 141 -0.50 -23.72 -4.17
CA PRO A 141 -0.37 -22.29 -4.38
C PRO A 141 -1.65 -21.58 -3.90
N THR A 142 -1.53 -20.57 -3.02
CA THR A 142 -2.63 -19.68 -2.65
C THR A 142 -2.45 -18.33 -3.36
N ASN A 143 -2.99 -18.24 -4.58
CA ASN A 143 -3.32 -17.04 -5.37
C ASN A 143 -2.24 -15.93 -5.52
N GLN A 144 -2.02 -15.50 -6.77
CA GLN A 144 -1.15 -14.36 -7.15
C GLN A 144 -1.62 -12.96 -6.65
N GLY A 145 -2.48 -12.91 -5.62
CA GLY A 145 -3.03 -11.68 -5.03
C GLY A 145 -2.53 -11.39 -3.61
N ARG A 146 -1.56 -12.13 -3.07
CA ARG A 146 -1.00 -11.85 -1.73
C ARG A 146 -0.20 -10.55 -1.75
N LYS A 147 -0.86 -9.40 -1.50
CA LYS A 147 -0.18 -8.21 -0.98
C LYS A 147 0.54 -8.66 0.29
N LEU A 148 1.86 -8.47 0.37
CA LEU A 148 2.62 -8.67 1.61
C LEU A 148 1.96 -7.76 2.67
N ARG A 149 1.16 -8.34 3.58
CA ARG A 149 0.48 -7.61 4.65
C ARG A 149 1.25 -7.85 5.95
N GLN A 150 1.58 -6.77 6.64
CA GLN A 150 2.12 -6.78 8.00
C GLN A 150 0.96 -7.03 8.97
N GLY A 151 0.76 -8.29 9.36
CA GLY A 151 -0.22 -8.70 10.38
C GLY A 151 -1.38 -9.57 9.88
N PRO A 152 -2.06 -10.31 10.79
CA PRO A 152 -3.20 -11.14 10.44
C PRO A 152 -4.38 -10.24 9.99
N PRO A 153 -5.10 -10.61 8.92
CA PRO A 153 -6.23 -9.85 8.41
C PRO A 153 -7.35 -9.80 9.45
N ARG A 154 -7.79 -8.58 9.79
CA ARG A 154 -8.94 -8.38 10.71
C ARG A 154 -10.23 -8.97 10.14
N TRP A 155 -10.39 -8.95 8.82
CA TRP A 155 -11.59 -9.38 8.10
C TRP A 155 -11.22 -10.52 7.14
N SER A 156 -11.44 -11.76 7.56
CA SER A 156 -11.15 -12.95 6.74
C SER A 156 -12.15 -14.08 6.98
N THR A 157 -12.51 -14.80 5.93
CA THR A 157 -13.41 -15.98 5.98
C THR A 157 -13.12 -16.89 4.80
N ASP A 158 -13.17 -18.22 5.01
CA ASP A 158 -12.92 -19.22 3.95
C ASP A 158 -11.61 -18.99 3.17
N TYR A 159 -10.55 -18.54 3.86
CA TYR A 159 -9.25 -18.16 3.29
C TYR A 159 -9.27 -16.97 2.33
N LEU A 160 -10.37 -16.21 2.31
CA LEU A 160 -10.53 -14.96 1.59
C LEU A 160 -10.37 -13.76 2.52
N PHE A 161 -9.94 -12.62 1.96
CA PHE A 161 -9.67 -11.38 2.69
C PHE A 161 -10.55 -10.25 2.19
N PHE A 162 -10.87 -9.35 3.11
CA PHE A 162 -11.70 -8.17 2.87
C PHE A 162 -11.00 -6.93 3.44
N THR A 163 -11.34 -5.75 2.94
CA THR A 163 -10.80 -4.48 3.46
C THR A 163 -11.57 -3.98 4.68
N ASN A 164 -12.85 -4.32 4.77
CA ASN A 164 -13.76 -3.84 5.81
C ASN A 164 -14.86 -4.85 6.17
N GLU A 165 -15.66 -4.51 7.19
CA GLU A 165 -16.80 -5.33 7.65
C GLU A 165 -17.87 -5.57 6.59
N GLY A 166 -18.15 -4.52 5.83
CA GLY A 166 -19.25 -4.53 4.87
C GLY A 166 -18.99 -5.53 3.76
N GLU A 167 -17.77 -5.55 3.23
CA GLU A 167 -17.33 -6.57 2.29
C GLU A 167 -17.47 -7.98 2.87
N GLN A 168 -17.01 -8.22 4.10
CA GLN A 168 -17.16 -9.54 4.72
C GLN A 168 -18.64 -9.94 4.85
N LYS A 169 -19.53 -9.00 5.19
CA LYS A 169 -20.98 -9.24 5.26
C LYS A 169 -21.59 -9.56 3.90
N VAL A 170 -21.20 -8.84 2.85
CA VAL A 170 -21.62 -9.11 1.47
C VAL A 170 -21.19 -10.51 1.04
N TYR A 171 -19.94 -10.90 1.33
CA TYR A 171 -19.45 -12.25 1.06
C TYR A 171 -20.28 -13.32 1.76
N LEU A 172 -20.53 -13.15 3.07
CA LEU A 172 -21.32 -14.10 3.85
C LEU A 172 -22.76 -14.21 3.32
N ALA A 173 -23.36 -13.11 2.88
CA ALA A 173 -24.68 -13.11 2.27
C ALA A 173 -24.71 -13.83 0.92
N LEU A 174 -23.73 -13.58 0.03
CA LEU A 174 -23.58 -14.33 -1.22
C LEU A 174 -23.38 -15.84 -0.99
N LYS A 175 -22.60 -16.20 0.05
CA LYS A 175 -22.42 -17.59 0.47
C LYS A 175 -23.74 -18.23 0.89
N ARG A 176 -24.54 -17.57 1.74
CA ARG A 176 -25.89 -18.05 2.12
C ARG A 176 -26.79 -18.22 0.91
N LEU A 177 -26.78 -17.26 -0.02
CA LEU A 177 -27.57 -17.36 -1.26
C LEU A 177 -27.13 -18.56 -2.11
N GLN A 178 -25.82 -18.80 -2.24
CA GLN A 178 -25.31 -19.98 -2.93
C GLN A 178 -25.76 -21.28 -2.26
N GLU A 179 -25.72 -21.37 -0.93
CA GLU A 179 -26.15 -22.56 -0.18
C GLU A 179 -27.64 -22.88 -0.37
N ALA A 180 -28.46 -21.89 -0.75
CA ALA A 180 -29.87 -22.07 -1.09
C ALA A 180 -30.13 -22.47 -2.55
N LEU A 181 -29.12 -22.44 -3.42
CA LEU A 181 -29.27 -22.79 -4.83
C LEU A 181 -29.34 -24.32 -5.06
N PRO A 182 -29.91 -24.77 -6.20
CA PRO A 182 -29.81 -26.16 -6.62
C PRO A 182 -28.35 -26.62 -6.76
N LYS A 183 -28.07 -27.91 -6.52
CA LYS A 183 -26.71 -28.48 -6.56
C LYS A 183 -25.95 -28.28 -7.88
N GLN A 184 -26.66 -28.04 -8.97
CA GLN A 184 -26.09 -27.81 -10.30
C GLN A 184 -25.78 -26.33 -10.58
N GLU A 185 -26.06 -25.44 -9.64
CA GLU A 185 -25.83 -24.01 -9.76
C GLU A 185 -24.77 -23.55 -8.74
N THR A 186 -23.98 -22.56 -9.13
CA THR A 186 -22.91 -22.01 -8.28
C THR A 186 -22.70 -20.54 -8.58
N ILE A 187 -22.34 -19.79 -7.54
CA ILE A 187 -21.92 -18.41 -7.59
C ILE A 187 -20.43 -18.40 -7.23
N ALA A 188 -19.55 -18.07 -8.17
CA ALA A 188 -18.15 -17.85 -7.83
C ALA A 188 -17.97 -16.41 -7.37
N VAL A 189 -17.33 -16.22 -6.22
CA VAL A 189 -17.09 -14.91 -5.61
C VAL A 189 -15.59 -14.71 -5.47
N PHE A 190 -15.07 -13.67 -6.11
CA PHE A 190 -13.66 -13.32 -6.13
C PHE A 190 -13.48 -11.93 -5.49
N PRO A 191 -13.20 -11.86 -4.18
CA PRO A 191 -12.95 -10.59 -3.52
C PRO A 191 -11.60 -10.01 -3.94
N LEU A 192 -11.52 -8.67 -4.02
CA LEU A 192 -10.30 -7.92 -4.32
C LEU A 192 -9.60 -8.44 -5.58
N ALA A 193 -10.39 -8.75 -6.62
CA ALA A 193 -9.94 -9.37 -7.86
C ALA A 193 -9.24 -8.36 -8.78
N GLY A 194 -8.03 -7.95 -8.38
CA GLY A 194 -7.17 -7.05 -9.15
C GLY A 194 -6.99 -7.52 -10.61
N GLY A 195 -7.33 -6.65 -11.55
CA GLY A 195 -7.28 -6.91 -12.98
C GLY A 195 -6.75 -5.73 -13.79
N ARG A 196 -6.24 -6.02 -14.99
CA ARG A 196 -5.76 -5.01 -15.94
C ARG A 196 -6.79 -4.82 -17.05
N VAL A 197 -7.21 -3.58 -17.27
CA VAL A 197 -7.98 -3.16 -18.45
C VAL A 197 -7.16 -2.14 -19.25
N LEU A 198 -7.68 -1.68 -20.40
CA LEU A 198 -6.96 -0.72 -21.25
C LEU A 198 -6.54 0.53 -20.45
N GLY A 199 -5.23 0.77 -20.39
CA GLY A 199 -4.64 1.95 -19.77
C GLY A 199 -4.60 1.97 -18.24
N ARG A 200 -5.23 1.03 -17.50
CA ARG A 200 -5.26 1.06 -16.02
C ARG A 200 -5.39 -0.33 -15.37
N THR A 201 -4.87 -0.46 -14.15
CA THR A 201 -5.07 -1.62 -13.27
C THR A 201 -6.07 -1.23 -12.21
N TRP A 202 -7.01 -2.10 -11.90
CA TRP A 202 -8.09 -1.83 -10.97
C TRP A 202 -8.45 -3.07 -10.16
N GLU A 203 -8.87 -2.85 -8.92
CA GLU A 203 -9.27 -3.88 -7.96
C GLU A 203 -10.72 -3.55 -7.56
N PRO A 204 -11.73 -4.31 -8.03
CA PRO A 204 -13.08 -4.25 -7.49
C PRO A 204 -13.15 -4.86 -6.10
N ASP A 205 -14.15 -4.47 -5.31
CA ASP A 205 -14.42 -5.17 -4.05
C ASP A 205 -14.78 -6.64 -4.31
N PHE A 206 -15.65 -6.89 -5.29
CA PHE A 206 -15.99 -8.24 -5.75
C PHE A 206 -16.13 -8.34 -7.26
N LEU A 207 -15.49 -9.36 -7.83
CA LEU A 207 -15.91 -9.95 -9.10
C LEU A 207 -16.76 -11.18 -8.79
N VAL A 208 -17.97 -11.24 -9.35
CA VAL A 208 -18.91 -12.35 -9.16
C VAL A 208 -19.23 -12.98 -10.51
N THR A 209 -19.17 -14.30 -10.60
CA THR A 209 -19.66 -15.03 -11.78
C THR A 209 -20.84 -15.93 -11.45
N TYR A 210 -21.88 -15.86 -12.26
CA TYR A 210 -23.10 -16.66 -12.11
C TYR A 210 -23.70 -16.92 -13.49
N LYS A 211 -24.17 -18.15 -13.75
CA LYS A 211 -24.77 -18.57 -15.04
C LYS A 211 -23.93 -18.20 -16.28
N GLY A 212 -22.60 -18.31 -16.16
CA GLY A 212 -21.66 -18.03 -17.26
C GLY A 212 -21.40 -16.54 -17.54
N ARG A 213 -21.92 -15.63 -16.71
CA ARG A 213 -21.75 -14.18 -16.82
C ARG A 213 -20.93 -13.66 -15.64
N ALA A 214 -20.20 -12.56 -15.85
CA ALA A 214 -19.42 -11.89 -14.81
C ALA A 214 -20.01 -10.51 -14.50
N GLY A 215 -20.11 -10.15 -13.23
CA GLY A 215 -20.54 -8.84 -12.76
C GLY A 215 -19.67 -8.35 -11.61
N VAL A 216 -19.65 -7.05 -11.37
CA VAL A 216 -18.91 -6.46 -10.25
C VAL A 216 -19.88 -5.93 -9.21
N LEU A 217 -19.55 -6.15 -7.93
CA LEU A 217 -20.17 -5.47 -6.79
C LEU A 217 -19.14 -4.57 -6.11
N GLU A 218 -19.53 -3.32 -5.85
CA GLU A 218 -18.78 -2.38 -5.02
C GLU A 218 -19.58 -2.11 -3.74
N VAL A 219 -18.91 -1.99 -2.61
CA VAL A 219 -19.51 -1.72 -1.30
C VAL A 219 -19.20 -0.27 -0.92
N ASP A 220 -20.20 0.59 -0.97
CA ASP A 220 -19.99 2.02 -0.70
C ASP A 220 -19.64 2.21 0.80
N GLY A 221 -18.51 2.89 1.05
CA GLY A 221 -18.15 3.39 2.37
C GLY A 221 -18.94 4.66 2.76
N PRO A 222 -18.98 5.03 4.07
CA PRO A 222 -19.80 6.14 4.59
C PRO A 222 -19.45 7.54 4.05
N HIS A 223 -18.39 7.68 3.25
CA HIS A 223 -17.92 8.96 2.71
C HIS A 223 -17.51 8.87 1.24
N HIS A 224 -18.47 8.69 0.33
CA HIS A 224 -18.20 8.87 -1.10
C HIS A 224 -19.17 9.83 -1.78
N ASN A 225 -18.81 11.12 -1.73
CA ASN A 225 -19.20 12.11 -2.72
C ASN A 225 -18.02 12.38 -3.65
N ALA A 226 -18.32 12.47 -4.95
CA ALA A 226 -17.48 12.91 -6.08
C ALA A 226 -16.61 11.85 -6.80
N ARG A 227 -17.09 11.37 -7.96
CA ARG A 227 -16.61 11.72 -9.34
C ARG A 227 -17.32 10.87 -10.41
N ARG A 228 -18.60 11.16 -10.70
CA ARG A 228 -19.43 10.40 -11.67
C ARG A 228 -18.76 10.18 -13.05
N ALA A 229 -18.01 11.16 -13.55
CA ALA A 229 -17.39 11.07 -14.88
C ALA A 229 -16.28 10.01 -14.97
N LEU A 230 -15.50 9.79 -13.89
CA LEU A 230 -14.48 8.74 -13.85
C LEU A 230 -15.13 7.36 -13.72
N ASP A 231 -16.22 7.26 -12.97
CA ASP A 231 -17.01 6.04 -12.81
C ASP A 231 -17.61 5.56 -14.13
N THR A 232 -18.20 6.44 -14.94
CA THR A 232 -18.74 6.07 -16.27
C THR A 232 -17.65 5.57 -17.22
N SER A 233 -16.46 6.19 -17.23
CA SER A 233 -15.34 5.71 -18.04
C SER A 233 -14.84 4.33 -17.59
N ARG A 234 -14.93 4.04 -16.30
CA ARG A 234 -14.52 2.76 -15.69
C ARG A 234 -15.51 1.65 -16.04
N GLU A 235 -16.80 1.92 -15.85
CA GLU A 235 -17.87 0.97 -16.15
C GLU A 235 -17.88 0.59 -17.63
N HIS A 236 -17.66 1.55 -18.54
CA HIS A 236 -17.54 1.27 -19.97
C HIS A 236 -16.38 0.31 -20.29
N LEU A 237 -15.18 0.55 -19.73
CA LEU A 237 -14.03 -0.32 -19.98
C LEU A 237 -14.25 -1.75 -19.46
N LEU A 238 -14.96 -1.91 -18.35
CA LEU A 238 -15.28 -3.22 -17.79
C LEU A 238 -16.33 -3.94 -18.65
N HIS A 239 -17.31 -3.20 -19.12
CA HIS A 239 -18.30 -3.70 -20.06
C HIS A 239 -17.65 -4.18 -21.36
N GLU A 240 -16.74 -3.38 -21.93
CA GLU A 240 -15.94 -3.78 -23.09
C GLU A 240 -15.03 -4.98 -22.82
N ALA A 241 -14.61 -5.18 -21.57
CA ALA A 241 -13.83 -6.33 -21.13
C ALA A 241 -14.67 -7.59 -20.81
N GLY A 242 -15.99 -7.55 -20.98
CA GLY A 242 -16.88 -8.70 -20.79
C GLY A 242 -17.55 -8.80 -19.41
N VAL A 243 -17.44 -7.76 -18.57
CA VAL A 243 -18.23 -7.64 -17.33
C VAL A 243 -19.62 -7.11 -17.69
N ALA A 244 -20.68 -7.83 -17.36
CA ALA A 244 -22.05 -7.47 -17.73
C ALA A 244 -22.47 -6.09 -17.20
N PHE A 245 -22.18 -5.81 -15.92
CA PHE A 245 -22.41 -4.51 -15.29
C PHE A 245 -21.68 -4.42 -13.94
N VAL A 246 -21.60 -3.20 -13.41
CA VAL A 246 -21.18 -2.88 -12.05
C VAL A 246 -22.43 -2.49 -11.26
N ASP A 247 -22.59 -3.01 -10.06
CA ASP A 247 -23.66 -2.63 -9.13
C ASP A 247 -23.05 -2.23 -7.78
N ARG A 248 -23.78 -1.44 -6.99
CA ARG A 248 -23.31 -0.93 -5.70
C ARG A 248 -24.21 -1.38 -4.56
N VAL A 249 -23.59 -1.83 -3.48
CA VAL A 249 -24.25 -2.08 -2.20
C VAL A 249 -24.03 -0.85 -1.33
N VAL A 250 -25.10 -0.12 -1.05
CA VAL A 250 -25.07 1.06 -0.19
C VAL A 250 -24.83 0.66 1.27
N ALA A 251 -24.19 1.53 2.04
CA ALA A 251 -23.82 1.26 3.43
C ALA A 251 -25.04 0.88 4.30
N GLU A 252 -26.20 1.46 4.06
CA GLU A 252 -27.45 1.15 4.76
C GLU A 252 -27.85 -0.32 4.57
N ALA A 253 -27.81 -0.80 3.32
CA ALA A 253 -28.15 -2.17 2.99
C ALA A 253 -27.18 -3.18 3.62
N VAL A 254 -25.91 -2.81 3.81
CA VAL A 254 -24.92 -3.67 4.49
C VAL A 254 -25.29 -3.96 5.95
N HIS A 255 -25.99 -3.02 6.61
CA HIS A 255 -26.38 -3.14 8.01
C HIS A 255 -27.77 -3.76 8.23
N ASP A 256 -28.56 -3.94 7.17
CA ASP A 256 -29.85 -4.66 7.19
C ASP A 256 -29.75 -5.99 6.41
N PRO A 257 -29.75 -7.15 7.08
CA PRO A 257 -29.65 -8.45 6.41
C PRO A 257 -30.74 -8.73 5.37
N ILE A 258 -31.96 -8.22 5.57
CA ILE A 258 -33.09 -8.44 4.66
C ILE A 258 -32.89 -7.59 3.40
N GLU A 259 -32.50 -6.34 3.58
CA GLU A 259 -32.19 -5.46 2.45
C GLU A 259 -30.99 -5.97 1.66
N LEU A 260 -29.92 -6.41 2.34
CA LEU A 260 -28.72 -6.98 1.72
C LEU A 260 -29.07 -8.19 0.83
N ASP A 261 -29.81 -9.16 1.37
CA ASP A 261 -30.19 -10.36 0.63
C ASP A 261 -31.07 -10.00 -0.59
N SER A 262 -31.95 -8.99 -0.47
CA SER A 262 -32.77 -8.48 -1.57
C SER A 262 -31.93 -7.83 -2.68
N VAL A 263 -30.97 -6.97 -2.31
CA VAL A 263 -30.03 -6.31 -3.24
C VAL A 263 -29.21 -7.35 -4.00
N LEU A 264 -28.62 -8.32 -3.29
CA LEU A 264 -27.80 -9.36 -3.90
C LEU A 264 -28.62 -10.30 -4.77
N SER A 265 -29.84 -10.65 -4.36
CA SER A 265 -30.75 -11.43 -5.19
C SER A 265 -31.12 -10.70 -6.48
N ARG A 266 -31.33 -9.38 -6.42
CA ARG A 266 -31.56 -8.54 -7.61
C ARG A 266 -30.32 -8.51 -8.51
N PHE A 267 -29.13 -8.37 -7.94
CA PHE A 267 -27.87 -8.42 -8.67
C PHE A 267 -27.73 -9.75 -9.45
N LEU A 268 -27.90 -10.90 -8.78
CA LEU A 268 -27.77 -12.22 -9.41
C LEU A 268 -28.82 -12.43 -10.52
N ARG A 269 -30.06 -12.00 -10.31
CA ARG A 269 -31.11 -12.06 -11.35
C ARG A 269 -30.81 -11.18 -12.57
N ARG A 270 -30.17 -10.02 -12.36
CA ARG A 270 -29.73 -9.16 -13.47
C ARG A 270 -28.59 -9.83 -14.23
N LEU A 271 -27.65 -10.44 -13.51
CA LEU A 271 -26.49 -11.11 -14.09
C LEU A 271 -26.91 -12.31 -14.96
N GLU A 272 -27.91 -13.07 -14.54
CA GLU A 272 -28.50 -14.15 -15.33
C GLU A 272 -29.12 -13.67 -16.65
N LYS A 273 -29.71 -12.46 -16.67
CA LYS A 273 -30.42 -11.91 -17.83
C LYS A 273 -29.56 -11.02 -18.73
N SER A 274 -28.34 -10.70 -18.30
CA SER A 274 -27.41 -9.90 -19.08
C SER A 274 -26.93 -10.68 -20.30
#